data_AF-A0A4Q9N8J5-F1
#
_entry.id   AF-A0A4Q9N8J5-F1
#
_cell.length_a   1.000
_cell.length_b   1.000
_cell.length_c   1.000
_cell.angle_alpha   90.00
_cell.angle_beta   90.00
_cell.angle_gamma   90.00
#
_symmetry.space_group_name_H-M   'P 1'
#
loop_
_entity.id
_entity.type
_entity.pdbx_description
1 polymer ?
#
loop_
_entity_poly.entity_id
_entity_poly.type
_entity_poly.pdbx_seq_one_letter_code
_entity_poly.pdbx_strand_id
1 'polypeptide(L)'
;DGSMREDGVGCAAVLERYGRPGRRMKSLRAYLGHRLNSCWAEDAGLALALELARQQRRLTRLSVYTDCQLSLISIRRWTLRRLHHRAEPPPFTGVILQAYKDLMHRHPRARVKMIWIPGHSGVPGNDAADRLARSAACRGQSPASKLPAALEKVIARGPFKQ
;
A
#
# COMPACT_ATOMS: atom_id res chain seq x y z
N ASP A 1 1.42 0.24 -5.42
CA ASP A 1 1.70 1.12 -6.54
C ASP A 1 1.07 2.47 -6.29
N GLY A 2 1.78 3.53 -6.65
CA GLY A 2 1.46 4.92 -6.43
C GLY A 2 1.69 5.73 -7.70
N SER A 3 0.89 6.76 -7.91
CA SER A 3 1.05 7.62 -9.08
C SER A 3 0.78 9.07 -8.75
N MET A 4 1.63 9.94 -9.30
CA MET A 4 1.40 11.37 -9.38
C MET A 4 1.02 11.76 -10.82
N ARG A 5 0.01 12.61 -10.93
CA ARG A 5 -0.50 13.24 -12.15
C ARG A 5 -0.66 14.75 -11.87
N GLU A 6 -0.90 15.54 -12.90
CA GLU A 6 -1.28 16.96 -12.75
C GLU A 6 -2.55 17.11 -11.88
N ASP A 7 -3.49 16.18 -12.05
CA ASP A 7 -4.74 16.11 -11.28
C ASP A 7 -4.58 15.61 -9.83
N GLY A 8 -3.37 15.28 -9.40
CA GLY A 8 -3.06 14.94 -8.02
C GLY A 8 -2.40 13.58 -7.87
N VAL A 9 -2.53 13.01 -6.68
CA VAL A 9 -1.85 11.78 -6.29
C VAL A 9 -2.85 10.69 -5.99
N GLY A 10 -2.60 9.50 -6.53
CA GLY A 10 -3.41 8.31 -6.32
C GLY A 10 -2.55 7.11 -5.99
N CYS A 11 -3.16 6.11 -5.37
CA CYS A 11 -2.52 4.83 -5.12
C CYS A 11 -3.51 3.69 -5.34
N ALA A 12 -2.98 2.50 -5.61
CA ALA A 12 -3.80 1.32 -5.78
C ALA A 12 -3.06 0.04 -5.39
N ALA A 13 -3.87 -0.98 -5.12
CA ALA A 13 -3.43 -2.34 -4.91
C ALA A 13 -4.40 -3.31 -5.58
N VAL A 14 -3.85 -4.39 -6.11
CA VAL A 14 -4.61 -5.53 -6.64
C VAL A 14 -4.30 -6.78 -5.82
N LEU A 15 -5.29 -7.65 -5.71
CA LEU A 15 -5.17 -8.94 -5.05
C LEU A 15 -5.70 -10.04 -5.97
N GLU A 16 -4.81 -10.97 -6.28
CA GLU A 16 -5.11 -12.18 -7.02
C GLU A 16 -4.94 -13.41 -6.12
N ARG A 17 -5.75 -14.44 -6.36
CA ARG A 17 -5.63 -15.73 -5.66
C ARG A 17 -4.75 -16.66 -6.49
N TYR A 18 -3.63 -17.07 -5.90
CA TYR A 18 -2.72 -18.05 -6.49
C TYR A 18 -3.44 -19.34 -6.93
N GLY A 19 -3.05 -19.86 -8.09
CA GLY A 19 -3.60 -21.10 -8.67
C GLY A 19 -4.98 -20.95 -9.30
N ARG A 20 -5.50 -19.72 -9.48
CA ARG A 20 -6.74 -19.46 -10.23
C ARG A 20 -6.58 -18.26 -11.19
N PRO A 21 -5.74 -18.38 -12.23
CA PRO A 21 -5.63 -17.36 -13.26
C PRO A 21 -6.99 -17.10 -13.90
N GLY A 22 -7.34 -15.82 -14.11
CA GLY A 22 -8.60 -15.40 -14.72
C GLY A 22 -9.77 -15.15 -13.74
N ARG A 23 -9.62 -15.43 -12.44
CA ARG A 23 -10.63 -15.01 -11.46
C ARG A 23 -10.52 -13.50 -11.22
N ARG A 24 -11.66 -12.78 -11.26
CA ARG A 24 -11.75 -11.32 -11.10
C ARG A 24 -10.85 -10.84 -9.95
N MET A 25 -9.80 -10.10 -10.30
CA MET A 25 -8.88 -9.48 -9.34
C MET A 25 -9.68 -8.55 -8.45
N LYS A 26 -9.48 -8.65 -7.13
CA LYS A 26 -9.98 -7.62 -6.23
C LYS A 26 -9.00 -6.44 -6.29
N SER A 27 -9.50 -5.23 -6.19
CA SER A 27 -8.66 -4.04 -6.15
C SER A 27 -9.19 -3.02 -5.16
N LEU A 28 -8.26 -2.25 -4.61
CA LEU A 28 -8.55 -0.99 -3.92
C LEU A 28 -7.72 0.09 -4.59
N ARG A 29 -8.31 1.28 -4.68
CA ARG A 29 -7.64 2.46 -5.21
C ARG A 29 -8.14 3.69 -4.48
N ALA A 30 -7.30 4.69 -4.30
CA ALA A 30 -7.67 5.89 -3.58
C ALA A 30 -6.90 7.12 -4.05
N TYR A 31 -7.62 8.23 -4.10
CA TYR A 31 -7.09 9.56 -4.33
C TYR A 31 -6.59 10.11 -3.01
N LEU A 32 -5.33 10.56 -3.00
CA LEU A 32 -4.63 11.03 -1.82
C LEU A 32 -4.53 12.57 -1.77
N GLY A 33 -5.07 13.25 -2.80
CA GLY A 33 -5.00 14.71 -2.91
C GLY A 33 -3.75 15.21 -3.65
N HIS A 34 -3.50 16.51 -3.53
CA HIS A 34 -2.44 17.22 -4.27
C HIS A 34 -1.14 17.44 -3.49
N ARG A 35 -1.15 17.17 -2.19
CA ARG A 35 -0.05 17.57 -1.27
C ARG A 35 1.01 16.49 -1.08
N LEU A 36 0.85 15.34 -1.75
CA LEU A 36 1.78 14.23 -1.60
C LEU A 36 2.71 14.12 -2.81
N ASN A 37 3.81 13.38 -2.64
CA ASN A 37 4.69 13.02 -3.75
C ASN A 37 4.47 11.55 -4.19
N SER A 38 5.06 11.17 -5.33
CA SER A 38 4.95 9.80 -5.85
C SER A 38 5.50 8.75 -4.88
N CYS A 39 6.54 9.07 -4.11
CA CYS A 39 7.12 8.15 -3.12
C CYS A 39 6.12 7.82 -2.00
N TRP A 40 5.39 8.81 -1.48
CA TRP A 40 4.34 8.56 -0.49
C TRP A 40 3.12 7.85 -1.07
N ALA A 41 2.85 8.05 -2.37
CA ALA A 41 1.83 7.30 -3.08
C ALA A 41 2.17 5.79 -3.12
N GLU A 42 3.45 5.45 -3.30
CA GLU A 42 3.91 4.05 -3.25
C GLU A 42 3.68 3.42 -1.88
N ASP A 43 4.12 4.10 -0.82
CA ASP A 43 3.92 3.63 0.55
C ASP A 43 2.43 3.47 0.88
N ALA A 44 1.59 4.42 0.43
CA ALA A 44 0.15 4.34 0.58
C ALA A 44 -0.43 3.14 -0.18
N GLY A 45 0.03 2.87 -1.40
CA GLY A 45 -0.35 1.69 -2.17
C GLY A 45 -0.01 0.38 -1.46
N LEU A 46 1.15 0.32 -0.79
CA LEU A 46 1.53 -0.84 0.02
C LEU A 46 0.60 -1.02 1.23
N ALA A 47 0.21 0.06 1.90
CA ALA A 47 -0.78 0.01 2.97
C ALA A 47 -2.16 -0.45 2.47
N LEU A 48 -2.59 0.02 1.30
CA LEU A 48 -3.83 -0.45 0.65
C LEU A 48 -3.78 -1.95 0.33
N ALA A 49 -2.61 -2.48 -0.08
CA ALA A 49 -2.45 -3.90 -0.37
C ALA A 49 -2.68 -4.76 0.88
N LEU A 50 -2.14 -4.33 2.03
CA LEU A 50 -2.33 -5.00 3.31
C LEU A 50 -3.79 -4.91 3.79
N GLU A 51 -4.44 -3.77 3.60
CA GLU A 51 -5.86 -3.58 3.90
C GLU A 51 -6.74 -4.49 3.03
N LEU A 52 -6.47 -4.56 1.72
CA LEU A 52 -7.18 -5.45 0.80
C LEU A 52 -7.00 -6.92 1.20
N ALA A 53 -5.81 -7.31 1.66
CA ALA A 53 -5.57 -8.65 2.19
C ALA A 53 -6.33 -8.91 3.50
N ARG A 54 -6.42 -7.92 4.39
CA ARG A 54 -7.13 -8.00 5.68
C ARG A 54 -8.63 -8.25 5.48
N GLN A 55 -9.23 -7.65 4.45
CA GLN A 55 -10.64 -7.83 4.08
C GLN A 55 -10.96 -9.24 3.56
N GLN A 56 -9.97 -10.10 3.31
CA GLN A 56 -10.23 -11.48 2.91
C GLN A 56 -10.74 -12.31 4.09
N ARG A 57 -11.74 -13.16 3.84
CA ARG A 57 -12.33 -14.03 4.86
C ARG A 57 -11.32 -15.02 5.47
N ARG A 58 -10.39 -15.52 4.66
CA ARG A 58 -9.34 -16.46 5.05
C ARG A 58 -8.07 -16.17 4.27
N LEU A 59 -6.96 -16.07 4.98
CA LEU A 59 -5.62 -15.87 4.42
C LEU A 59 -4.61 -16.75 5.18
N THR A 60 -3.87 -17.58 4.45
CA THR A 60 -2.83 -18.46 5.02
C THR A 60 -1.43 -18.10 4.54
N ARG A 61 -1.34 -17.61 3.29
CA ARG A 61 -0.10 -17.13 2.68
C ARG A 61 -0.41 -15.88 1.87
N LEU A 62 0.43 -14.86 2.02
CA LEU A 62 0.37 -13.62 1.27
C LEU A 62 1.77 -13.27 0.78
N SER A 63 1.89 -13.03 -0.53
CA SER A 63 3.05 -12.41 -1.13
C SER A 63 2.62 -11.03 -1.62
N VAL A 64 3.22 -9.98 -1.08
CA VAL A 64 2.98 -8.59 -1.46
C VAL A 64 4.16 -8.15 -2.32
N TYR A 65 3.85 -7.64 -3.51
CA TYR A 65 4.85 -7.17 -4.47
C TYR A 65 4.80 -5.66 -4.55
N THR A 66 5.97 -5.03 -4.65
CA THR A 66 6.13 -3.58 -4.84
C THR A 66 7.41 -3.31 -5.60
N ASP A 67 7.42 -2.29 -6.44
CA ASP A 67 8.60 -1.77 -7.12
C ASP A 67 9.33 -0.69 -6.34
N CYS A 68 8.74 -0.15 -5.26
CA CYS A 68 9.38 0.80 -4.38
C CYS A 68 10.36 0.12 -3.41
N GLN A 69 11.61 -0.03 -3.83
CA GLN A 69 12.68 -0.58 -3.01
C GLN A 69 12.91 0.23 -1.72
N LEU A 70 12.71 1.55 -1.77
CA LEU A 70 12.87 2.45 -0.62
C LEU A 70 11.86 2.14 0.50
N SER A 71 10.61 1.85 0.17
CA SER A 71 9.58 1.43 1.14
C SER A 71 10.03 0.21 1.92
N LEU A 72 10.52 -0.81 1.22
CA LEU A 72 10.99 -2.06 1.83
C LEU A 72 12.23 -1.83 2.71
N ILE A 73 13.18 -1.01 2.26
CA ILE A 73 14.35 -0.62 3.05
C ILE A 73 13.91 0.11 4.33
N SER A 74 12.97 1.05 4.23
CA SER A 74 12.47 1.82 5.38
C SER A 74 11.81 0.92 6.42
N ILE A 75 10.90 0.04 5.98
CA ILE A 75 10.23 -0.94 6.85
C ILE A 75 11.25 -1.85 7.54
N ARG A 76 12.22 -2.39 6.77
CA ARG A 76 13.27 -3.27 7.30
C ARG A 76 14.13 -2.55 8.33
N ARG A 77 14.62 -1.36 8.00
CA ARG A 77 15.47 -0.55 8.89
C ARG A 77 14.71 -0.19 10.16
N TRP A 78 13.44 0.20 10.06
CA TRP A 78 12.65 0.53 11.24
C TRP A 78 12.38 -0.69 12.11
N THR A 79 12.06 -1.85 11.51
CA THR A 79 11.84 -3.10 12.23
C THR A 79 13.08 -3.52 13.03
N LEU A 80 14.27 -3.35 12.45
CA LEU A 80 15.55 -3.60 13.13
C LEU A 80 15.83 -2.55 14.22
N ARG A 81 15.59 -1.26 13.96
CA ARG A 81 15.82 -0.17 14.94
C ARG A 81 14.87 -0.19 16.13
N ARG A 82 13.65 -0.71 15.97
CA ARG A 82 12.67 -0.85 17.06
C ARG A 82 13.17 -1.76 18.18
N LEU A 83 14.15 -2.62 17.89
CA LEU A 83 14.83 -3.43 18.91
C LEU A 83 15.68 -2.57 19.86
N HIS A 84 15.97 -1.31 19.53
CA HIS A 84 16.93 -0.47 20.25
C HIS A 84 16.42 0.93 20.67
N HIS A 85 15.28 1.43 20.15
CA HIS A 85 14.77 2.79 20.51
C HIS A 85 13.23 2.90 20.53
N ARG A 86 12.70 3.82 21.37
CA ARG A 86 11.25 4.15 21.53
C ARG A 86 10.70 5.19 20.52
N ALA A 87 11.45 5.55 19.48
CA ALA A 87 11.03 6.59 18.54
C ALA A 87 9.85 6.15 17.64
N GLU A 88 8.99 7.10 17.27
CA GLU A 88 7.91 6.87 16.30
C GLU A 88 8.47 6.59 14.90
N PRO A 89 7.82 5.73 14.10
CA PRO A 89 8.19 5.54 12.70
C PRO A 89 7.92 6.78 11.85
N PRO A 90 8.62 6.94 10.71
CA PRO A 90 8.21 7.89 9.68
C PRO A 90 6.72 7.72 9.33
N PRO A 91 5.96 8.78 9.01
CA PRO A 91 4.50 8.73 8.95
C PRO A 91 3.93 7.58 8.11
N PHE A 92 4.41 7.45 6.85
CA PHE A 92 3.95 6.41 5.93
C PHE A 92 4.47 5.01 6.29
N THR A 93 5.69 4.89 6.83
CA THR A 93 6.17 3.63 7.41
C THR A 93 5.28 3.20 8.59
N GLY A 94 4.85 4.15 9.42
CA GLY A 94 3.89 3.90 10.50
C GLY A 94 2.54 3.38 10.00
N VAL A 95 2.02 3.94 8.91
CA VAL A 95 0.78 3.48 8.27
C VAL A 95 0.92 2.03 7.80
N ILE A 96 2.01 1.70 7.10
CA ILE A 96 2.26 0.34 6.60
C ILE A 96 2.38 -0.65 7.77
N LEU A 97 3.12 -0.29 8.83
CA LEU A 97 3.28 -1.12 10.02
C LEU A 97 1.95 -1.33 10.77
N GLN A 98 1.10 -0.30 10.84
CA GLN A 98 -0.23 -0.44 11.43
C GLN A 98 -1.12 -1.36 10.59
N ALA A 99 -1.16 -1.17 9.27
CA ALA A 99 -1.91 -2.04 8.37
C ALA A 99 -1.42 -3.51 8.45
N TYR A 100 -0.12 -3.72 8.61
CA TYR A 100 0.45 -5.05 8.83
C TYR A 100 -0.01 -5.66 10.17
N LYS A 101 0.00 -4.87 11.27
CA LYS A 101 -0.51 -5.34 12.57
C LYS A 101 -1.98 -5.71 12.49
N ASP A 102 -2.81 -4.89 11.86
CA ASP A 102 -4.24 -5.13 11.70
C ASP A 102 -4.51 -6.39 10.86
N LEU A 103 -3.70 -6.60 9.83
CA LEU A 103 -3.69 -7.83 9.03
C LEU A 103 -3.37 -9.06 9.88
N MET A 104 -2.30 -9.00 10.68
CA MET A 104 -1.87 -10.11 11.53
C MET A 104 -2.83 -10.36 12.69
N HIS A 105 -3.50 -9.33 13.21
CA HIS A 105 -4.55 -9.50 14.21
C HIS A 105 -5.74 -10.27 13.62
N ARG A 106 -6.11 -9.98 12.37
CA ARG A 106 -7.20 -10.68 11.67
C ARG A 106 -6.81 -12.10 11.23
N HIS A 107 -5.56 -12.29 10.80
CA HIS A 107 -5.04 -13.55 10.27
C HIS A 107 -3.73 -13.95 10.97
N PRO A 108 -3.77 -14.34 12.26
CA PRO A 108 -2.57 -14.54 13.08
C PRO A 108 -1.65 -15.67 12.61
N ARG A 109 -2.19 -16.62 11.83
CA ARG A 109 -1.43 -17.75 11.27
C ARG A 109 -0.98 -17.51 9.82
N ALA A 110 -1.28 -16.35 9.25
CA ALA A 110 -0.87 -16.05 7.87
C ALA A 110 0.64 -15.87 7.78
N ARG A 111 1.25 -16.45 6.74
CA ARG A 111 2.64 -16.17 6.38
C ARG A 111 2.66 -15.04 5.36
N VAL A 112 3.16 -13.87 5.75
CA VAL A 112 3.26 -12.70 4.90
C VAL A 112 4.70 -12.49 4.45
N LYS A 113 4.90 -12.27 3.14
CA LYS A 113 6.18 -11.89 2.56
C LYS A 113 5.99 -10.61 1.75
N MET A 114 6.91 -9.65 1.89
CA MET A 114 7.00 -8.48 1.04
C MET A 114 8.20 -8.66 0.11
N ILE A 115 8.00 -8.49 -1.19
CA ILE A 115 8.96 -8.85 -2.24
C ILE A 115 9.10 -7.65 -3.16
N TRP A 116 10.35 -7.25 -3.42
CA TRP A 116 10.64 -6.25 -4.44
C TRP A 116 10.54 -6.88 -5.83
N ILE A 117 9.95 -6.16 -6.77
CA ILE A 117 9.97 -6.50 -8.19
C ILE A 117 10.39 -5.28 -9.00
N PRO A 118 11.03 -5.45 -10.17
CA PRO A 118 11.30 -4.32 -11.03
C PRO A 118 9.99 -3.73 -11.58
N GLY A 119 9.89 -2.40 -11.56
CA GLY A 119 8.77 -1.67 -12.15
C GLY A 119 8.73 -1.86 -13.68
N HIS A 120 7.54 -1.69 -14.27
CA HIS A 120 7.31 -1.73 -15.73
C HIS A 120 7.90 -2.95 -16.46
N SER A 121 7.97 -4.10 -15.78
CA SER A 121 8.61 -5.31 -16.31
C SER A 121 7.61 -6.31 -16.92
N GLY A 122 6.40 -5.85 -17.28
CA GLY A 122 5.35 -6.70 -17.86
C GLY A 122 4.71 -7.67 -16.87
N VAL A 123 4.82 -7.43 -15.56
CA VAL A 123 4.21 -8.27 -14.53
C VAL A 123 2.72 -7.90 -14.46
N PRO A 124 1.77 -8.78 -14.86
CA PRO A 124 0.38 -8.37 -15.08
C PRO A 124 -0.30 -7.73 -13.86
N GLY A 125 -0.01 -8.23 -12.65
CA GLY A 125 -0.53 -7.67 -11.41
C GLY A 125 0.06 -6.30 -11.05
N ASN A 126 1.36 -6.10 -11.33
CA ASN A 126 2.01 -4.80 -11.11
C ASN A 126 1.45 -3.76 -12.08
N ASP A 127 1.40 -4.09 -13.37
CA ASP A 127 0.89 -3.19 -14.41
C ASP A 127 -0.60 -2.86 -14.18
N ALA A 128 -1.38 -3.80 -13.62
CA ALA A 128 -2.75 -3.52 -13.20
C ALA A 128 -2.82 -2.55 -12.02
N ALA A 129 -1.92 -2.65 -11.05
CA ALA A 129 -1.84 -1.71 -9.93
C ALA A 129 -1.44 -0.31 -10.40
N ASP A 130 -0.41 -0.18 -11.25
CA ASP A 130 0.04 1.09 -11.84
C ASP A 130 -1.10 1.78 -12.60
N ARG A 131 -1.80 1.05 -13.48
CA ARG A 131 -2.97 1.59 -14.21
C ARG A 131 -4.05 2.11 -13.27
N LEU A 132 -4.36 1.37 -12.20
CA LEU A 132 -5.36 1.78 -11.22
C LEU A 132 -4.91 2.97 -10.38
N ALA A 133 -3.62 3.05 -10.05
CA ALA A 133 -3.06 4.18 -9.31
C ALA A 133 -3.10 5.46 -10.15
N ARG A 134 -2.74 5.37 -11.44
CA ARG A 134 -2.86 6.47 -12.41
C ARG A 134 -4.31 6.95 -12.56
N SER A 135 -5.25 6.02 -12.69
CA SER A 135 -6.68 6.36 -12.73
C SER A 135 -7.13 7.02 -11.43
N ALA A 136 -6.70 6.53 -10.27
CA ALA A 136 -7.06 7.12 -8.97
C ALA A 136 -6.48 8.52 -8.75
N ALA A 137 -5.32 8.83 -9.37
CA ALA A 137 -4.70 10.14 -9.34
C ALA A 137 -5.48 11.20 -10.13
N CYS A 138 -6.33 10.80 -11.08
CA CYS A 138 -7.27 11.69 -11.73
C CYS A 138 -8.46 11.98 -10.79
N ARG A 139 -8.74 13.27 -10.52
CA ARG A 139 -9.83 13.71 -9.65
C ARG A 139 -11.17 13.09 -10.07
N GLY A 140 -11.95 12.64 -9.07
CA GLY A 140 -13.29 12.06 -9.28
C GLY A 140 -13.31 10.60 -9.75
N GLN A 141 -12.16 9.97 -10.03
CA GLN A 141 -12.10 8.57 -10.49
C GLN A 141 -11.82 7.55 -9.37
N SER A 142 -11.64 8.02 -8.13
CA SER A 142 -11.54 7.14 -6.97
C SER A 142 -12.93 6.74 -6.48
N PRO A 143 -13.20 5.43 -6.27
CA PRO A 143 -14.42 5.00 -5.60
C PRO A 143 -14.49 5.62 -4.21
N ALA A 144 -15.69 5.70 -3.62
CA ALA A 144 -15.88 6.04 -2.21
C ALA A 144 -15.39 4.91 -1.26
N SER A 145 -14.25 4.29 -1.57
CA SER A 145 -13.58 3.33 -0.70
C SER A 145 -13.00 4.08 0.50
N LYS A 146 -13.46 3.70 1.70
CA LYS A 146 -12.87 4.18 2.95
C LYS A 146 -11.38 3.81 2.97
N LEU A 147 -10.54 4.82 3.15
CA LEU A 147 -9.11 4.62 3.32
C LEU A 147 -8.86 3.95 4.68
N PRO A 148 -7.74 3.24 4.86
CA PRO A 148 -7.32 2.84 6.19
C PRO A 148 -7.24 4.08 7.10
N ALA A 149 -7.80 4.01 8.31
CA ALA A 149 -7.87 5.16 9.21
C ALA A 149 -6.47 5.77 9.52
N ALA A 150 -5.43 4.95 9.55
CA ALA A 150 -4.04 5.42 9.70
C ALA A 150 -3.59 6.28 8.51
N LEU A 151 -3.98 5.90 7.29
CA LEU A 151 -3.68 6.63 6.06
C LEU A 151 -4.47 7.94 5.99
N GLU A 152 -5.77 7.92 6.33
CA GLU A 152 -6.60 9.15 6.42
C GLU A 152 -5.98 10.16 7.38
N LYS A 153 -5.55 9.73 8.56
CA LYS A 153 -4.90 10.59 9.55
C LYS A 153 -3.60 11.20 9.04
N VAL A 154 -2.76 10.43 8.33
CA VAL A 154 -1.50 10.95 7.77
C VAL A 154 -1.75 11.95 6.65
N ILE A 155 -2.72 11.70 5.78
CA ILE A 155 -3.12 12.64 4.73
C ILE A 155 -3.66 13.94 5.34
N ALA A 156 -4.56 13.83 6.33
CA ALA A 156 -5.21 14.98 6.96
C ALA A 156 -4.22 15.87 7.73
N ARG A 157 -3.24 15.27 8.42
CA ARG A 157 -2.20 16.01 9.16
C ARG A 157 -1.21 16.72 8.24
N GLY A 158 -1.07 16.27 7.00
CA GLY A 158 0.03 16.66 6.13
C GLY A 158 1.35 16.03 6.58
N PRO A 159 2.21 15.60 5.65
CA PRO A 159 3.53 15.04 5.98
C PRO A 159 4.54 16.08 6.46
N PHE A 160 4.23 17.36 6.31
CA PHE A 160 5.00 18.48 6.86
C PHE A 160 4.28 19.00 8.10
N LYS A 161 4.81 18.69 9.29
CA LYS A 161 4.64 19.62 10.42
C LYS A 161 5.42 20.88 10.04
N GLN A 162 4.75 22.03 10.02
CA GLN A 162 5.44 23.31 10.19
C GLN A 162 6.07 23.34 11.58
#